data_AF-A0A966SHI2-F1
#
_entry.id   AF-A0A966SHI2-F1
#
_cell.length_a   1.000
_cell.length_b   1.000
_cell.length_c   1.000
_cell.angle_alpha   90.00
_cell.angle_beta   90.00
_cell.angle_gamma   90.00
#
_symmetry.space_group_name_H-M   'P 1'
#
loop_
_entity.id
_entity.type
_entity.pdbx_description
1 polymer ?
#
loop_
_entity_poly.entity_id
_entity_poly.type
_entity_poly.pdbx_seq_one_letter_code
_entity_poly.pdbx_strand_id
1 'polypeptide(L)'
;RGLSRESAVAQLFSLAVMRARLFILAWLLMPLIARANPVQVNGQSLIAFGIVAFWALVVESGIVTLAMVSTGVLVVPAFITLTLANVALFLFAFLPLTGRVSLWFLEPGVVLADAVLIKLVTSAPFLQGSGFLGVSWRRAFMASLLGNTASFFVGVMASGAPWIVHEKGGLE
;
A
#
# COMPACT_ATOMS: atom_id res chain seq x y z
N ARG A 1 0.91 -43.78 -13.13
CA ARG A 1 1.68 -42.69 -13.79
C ARG A 1 0.91 -41.35 -13.71
N GLY A 2 0.52 -40.89 -12.51
CA GLY A 2 -0.26 -39.64 -12.32
C GLY A 2 0.50 -38.52 -11.61
N LEU A 3 1.62 -38.83 -10.94
CA LEU A 3 2.34 -37.92 -10.05
C LEU A 3 3.13 -36.80 -10.76
N SER A 4 3.43 -36.90 -12.06
CA SER A 4 4.31 -35.92 -12.73
C SER A 4 3.57 -34.65 -13.22
N ARG A 5 2.25 -34.73 -13.41
CA ARG A 5 1.46 -33.56 -13.85
C ARG A 5 1.10 -32.67 -12.66
N GLU A 6 0.71 -33.25 -11.54
CA GLU A 6 0.41 -32.50 -10.31
C GLU A 6 1.65 -31.80 -9.76
N SER A 7 2.82 -32.47 -9.80
CA SER A 7 4.08 -31.85 -9.38
C SER A 7 4.52 -30.70 -10.31
N ALA A 8 4.33 -30.84 -11.63
CA ALA A 8 4.64 -29.79 -12.59
C ALA A 8 3.70 -28.57 -12.44
N VAL A 9 2.40 -28.79 -12.21
CA VAL A 9 1.43 -27.72 -11.97
C VAL A 9 1.73 -26.99 -10.66
N ALA A 10 2.05 -27.72 -9.59
CA ALA A 10 2.46 -27.12 -8.32
C ALA A 10 3.77 -26.30 -8.45
N GLN A 11 4.75 -26.79 -9.22
CA GLN A 11 5.98 -26.06 -9.50
C GLN A 11 5.74 -24.79 -10.33
N LEU A 12 4.90 -24.86 -11.37
CA LEU A 12 4.54 -23.69 -12.19
C LEU A 12 3.80 -22.63 -11.38
N PHE A 13 2.86 -23.06 -10.52
CA PHE A 13 2.15 -22.15 -9.62
C PHE A 13 3.10 -21.50 -8.61
N SER A 14 4.02 -22.28 -8.01
CA SER A 14 5.07 -21.79 -7.12
C SER A 14 5.97 -20.75 -7.80
N LEU A 15 6.39 -21.01 -9.04
CA LEU A 15 7.21 -20.08 -9.83
C LEU A 15 6.47 -18.79 -10.16
N ALA A 16 5.18 -18.85 -10.52
CA ALA A 16 4.37 -17.67 -10.80
C ALA A 16 4.18 -16.79 -9.56
N VAL A 17 3.89 -17.41 -8.40
CA VAL A 17 3.78 -16.72 -7.12
C VAL A 17 5.12 -16.10 -6.70
N MET A 18 6.22 -16.81 -6.86
CA MET A 18 7.57 -16.31 -6.57
C MET A 18 7.93 -15.10 -7.45
N ARG A 19 7.63 -15.16 -8.75
CA ARG A 19 7.84 -14.04 -9.69
C ARG A 19 7.00 -12.82 -9.31
N ALA A 20 5.73 -13.01 -8.94
CA ALA A 20 4.87 -11.92 -8.49
C ALA A 20 5.39 -11.26 -7.21
N ARG A 21 5.91 -12.06 -6.25
CA ARG A 21 6.54 -11.53 -5.03
C ARG A 21 7.80 -10.74 -5.35
N LEU A 22 8.66 -11.24 -6.23
CA LEU A 22 9.87 -10.53 -6.67
C LEU A 22 9.54 -9.21 -7.39
N PHE A 23 8.48 -9.21 -8.21
CA PHE A 23 7.99 -7.99 -8.85
C PHE A 23 7.54 -6.94 -7.83
N ILE A 24 6.74 -7.33 -6.83
CA ILE A 24 6.33 -6.42 -5.75
C ILE A 24 7.55 -5.94 -4.96
N LEU A 25 8.47 -6.84 -4.59
CA LEU A 25 9.68 -6.48 -3.86
C LEU A 25 10.54 -5.46 -4.63
N ALA A 26 10.68 -5.61 -5.94
CA ALA A 26 11.40 -4.65 -6.76
C ALA A 26 10.75 -3.25 -6.73
N TRP A 27 9.41 -3.19 -6.75
CA TRP A 27 8.67 -1.94 -6.59
C TRP A 27 8.80 -1.35 -5.17
N LEU A 28 8.84 -2.19 -4.14
CA LEU A 28 9.02 -1.77 -2.74
C LEU A 28 10.41 -1.15 -2.48
N LEU A 29 11.40 -1.38 -3.34
CA LEU A 29 12.75 -0.81 -3.22
C LEU A 29 12.90 0.55 -3.90
N MET A 30 11.99 0.94 -4.80
CA MET A 30 12.02 2.24 -5.49
C MET A 30 12.00 3.47 -4.58
N PRO A 31 11.33 3.48 -3.41
CA PRO A 31 11.40 4.63 -2.50
C PRO A 31 12.81 4.93 -1.98
N LEU A 32 13.75 3.96 -2.01
CA LEU A 32 15.14 4.18 -1.56
C LEU A 32 15.91 5.19 -2.43
N ILE A 33 15.47 5.41 -3.67
CA ILE A 33 16.06 6.39 -4.60
C ILE A 33 15.25 7.69 -4.66
N ALA A 34 14.05 7.74 -4.06
CA ALA A 34 13.21 8.93 -4.02
C ALA A 34 13.60 9.80 -2.80
N ARG A 35 14.04 11.04 -3.05
CA ARG A 35 14.30 12.03 -2.00
C ARG A 35 13.51 13.30 -2.27
N ALA A 36 12.78 13.80 -1.27
CA ALA A 36 12.24 15.15 -1.27
C ALA A 36 13.09 16.00 -0.30
N ASN A 37 13.55 17.17 -0.75
CA ASN A 37 14.19 18.15 0.12
C ASN A 37 13.08 19.07 0.69
N PRO A 38 12.78 19.02 1.99
CA PRO A 38 11.60 19.67 2.58
C PRO A 38 11.78 21.19 2.76
N VAL A 39 12.97 21.74 2.53
CA VAL A 39 13.33 23.11 2.90
C VAL A 39 13.08 24.15 1.78
N GLN A 40 12.78 23.73 0.55
CA GLN A 40 12.59 24.65 -0.59
C GLN A 40 11.17 24.57 -1.16
N VAL A 41 10.22 25.35 -0.64
CA VAL A 41 8.87 25.44 -1.21
C VAL A 41 8.87 26.27 -2.50
N ASN A 42 9.35 25.65 -3.60
CA ASN A 42 9.12 26.05 -4.99
C ASN A 42 8.22 24.99 -5.65
N GLY A 43 7.70 25.21 -6.87
CA GLY A 43 6.86 24.20 -7.57
C GLY A 43 7.48 22.79 -7.67
N GLN A 44 8.81 22.66 -7.57
CA GLN A 44 9.51 21.38 -7.42
C GLN A 44 9.20 20.64 -6.11
N SER A 45 8.92 21.33 -5.00
CA SER A 45 8.54 20.72 -3.71
C SER A 45 7.18 20.03 -3.77
N LEU A 46 6.21 20.60 -4.49
CA LEU A 46 4.88 20.00 -4.65
C LEU A 46 4.97 18.71 -5.48
N ILE A 47 5.81 18.72 -6.53
CA ILE A 47 6.10 17.53 -7.34
C ILE A 47 6.85 16.49 -6.51
N ALA A 48 7.85 16.89 -5.72
CA ALA A 48 8.59 16.00 -4.83
C ALA A 48 7.68 15.38 -3.76
N PHE A 49 6.79 16.17 -3.15
CA PHE A 49 5.77 15.70 -2.23
C PHE A 49 4.84 14.67 -2.90
N GLY A 50 4.33 14.98 -4.10
CA GLY A 50 3.48 14.07 -4.85
C GLY A 50 4.16 12.73 -5.19
N ILE A 51 5.44 12.77 -5.57
CA ILE A 51 6.25 11.58 -5.84
C ILE A 51 6.43 10.75 -4.56
N VAL A 52 6.78 11.39 -3.44
CA VAL A 52 6.96 10.69 -2.15
C VAL A 52 5.65 10.08 -1.67
N ALA A 53 4.55 10.84 -1.70
CA ALA A 53 3.23 10.37 -1.32
C ALA A 53 2.79 9.19 -2.19
N PHE A 54 2.99 9.27 -3.51
CA PHE A 54 2.70 8.17 -4.42
C PHE A 54 3.48 6.90 -4.04
N TRP A 55 4.79 7.01 -3.82
CA TRP A 55 5.61 5.85 -3.44
C TRP A 55 5.25 5.28 -2.07
N ALA A 56 4.84 6.12 -1.11
CA ALA A 56 4.32 5.66 0.17
C ALA A 56 3.06 4.79 -0.01
N LEU A 57 2.11 5.22 -0.86
CA LEU A 57 0.88 4.47 -1.17
C LEU A 57 1.14 3.17 -1.95
N VAL A 58 2.14 3.17 -2.84
CA VAL A 58 2.62 1.95 -3.52
C VAL A 58 3.16 0.95 -2.50
N VAL A 59 3.99 1.43 -1.56
CA VAL A 59 4.55 0.58 -0.50
C VAL A 59 3.46 -0.01 0.37
N GLU A 60 2.52 0.82 0.80
CA GLU A 60 1.34 0.40 1.54
C GLU A 60 0.63 -0.74 0.83
N SER A 61 0.25 -0.52 -0.43
CA SER A 61 -0.47 -1.49 -1.26
C SER A 61 0.31 -2.79 -1.45
N GLY A 62 1.64 -2.70 -1.57
CA GLY A 62 2.53 -3.85 -1.64
C GLY A 62 2.53 -4.67 -0.34
N ILE A 63 2.71 -4.02 0.81
CA ILE A 63 2.68 -4.66 2.13
C ILE A 63 1.31 -5.30 2.41
N VAL A 64 0.22 -4.57 2.14
CA VAL A 64 -1.15 -5.09 2.29
C VAL A 64 -1.35 -6.33 1.41
N THR A 65 -0.94 -6.26 0.15
CA THR A 65 -1.07 -7.40 -0.78
C THR A 65 -0.28 -8.61 -0.27
N LEU A 66 0.96 -8.41 0.18
CA LEU A 66 1.80 -9.47 0.74
C LEU A 66 1.19 -10.09 2.00
N ALA A 67 0.63 -9.27 2.89
CA ALA A 67 -0.06 -9.74 4.09
C ALA A 67 -1.29 -10.61 3.76
N MET A 68 -1.93 -10.37 2.61
CA MET A 68 -3.11 -11.10 2.16
C MET A 68 -2.82 -12.31 1.25
N VAL A 69 -1.57 -12.61 0.93
CA VAL A 69 -1.24 -13.76 0.04
C VAL A 69 -1.85 -15.07 0.53
N SER A 70 -1.90 -15.26 1.86
CA SER A 70 -2.46 -16.47 2.48
C SER A 70 -3.99 -16.61 2.35
N THR A 71 -4.70 -15.58 1.90
CA THR A 71 -6.17 -15.60 1.76
C THR A 71 -6.62 -16.05 0.38
N GLY A 72 -5.69 -16.32 -0.55
CA GLY A 72 -6.00 -16.75 -1.92
C GLY A 72 -6.40 -15.60 -2.86
N VAL A 73 -6.06 -14.36 -2.53
CA VAL A 73 -6.23 -13.19 -3.41
C VAL A 73 -5.19 -13.24 -4.53
N LEU A 74 -5.60 -12.86 -5.75
CA LEU A 74 -4.69 -12.74 -6.89
C LEU A 74 -3.72 -11.58 -6.67
N VAL A 75 -2.45 -11.91 -6.47
CA VAL A 75 -1.40 -10.99 -6.02
C VAL A 75 -1.24 -9.76 -6.91
N VAL A 76 -0.99 -9.94 -8.22
CA VAL A 76 -0.74 -8.81 -9.13
C VAL A 76 -1.99 -7.95 -9.34
N PRO A 77 -3.17 -8.51 -9.67
CA PRO A 77 -4.40 -7.73 -9.77
C PRO A 77 -4.71 -6.95 -8.49
N ALA A 78 -4.59 -7.58 -7.32
CA ALA A 78 -4.89 -6.92 -6.05
C ALA A 78 -3.91 -5.80 -5.75
N PHE A 79 -2.61 -5.99 -5.99
CA PHE A 79 -1.61 -4.94 -5.82
C PHE A 79 -1.94 -3.70 -6.66
N ILE A 80 -2.25 -3.90 -7.95
CA ILE A 80 -2.59 -2.80 -8.86
C ILE A 80 -3.88 -2.11 -8.40
N THR A 81 -4.93 -2.88 -8.10
CA THR A 81 -6.22 -2.32 -7.68
C THR A 81 -6.11 -1.57 -6.35
N LEU A 82 -5.40 -2.11 -5.36
CA LEU A 82 -5.17 -1.44 -4.08
C LEU A 82 -4.34 -0.17 -4.26
N THR A 83 -3.33 -0.18 -5.12
CA THR A 83 -2.52 1.03 -5.41
C THR A 83 -3.41 2.14 -5.97
N LEU A 84 -4.22 1.83 -6.99
CA LEU A 84 -5.13 2.82 -7.59
C LEU A 84 -6.18 3.30 -6.59
N ALA A 85 -6.71 2.38 -5.78
CA ALA A 85 -7.73 2.70 -4.80
C ALA A 85 -7.20 3.56 -3.65
N ASN A 86 -6.00 3.28 -3.14
CA ASN A 86 -5.35 4.09 -2.11
C ASN A 86 -4.97 5.48 -2.65
N VAL A 87 -4.51 5.57 -3.91
CA VAL A 87 -4.29 6.86 -4.58
C VAL A 87 -5.58 7.67 -4.68
N ALA A 88 -6.69 7.04 -5.11
CA ALA A 88 -7.98 7.71 -5.18
C ALA A 88 -8.47 8.14 -3.79
N LEU A 89 -8.39 7.26 -2.79
CA LEU A 89 -8.78 7.55 -1.41
C LEU A 89 -7.96 8.72 -0.85
N PHE A 90 -6.65 8.73 -1.07
CA PHE A 90 -5.79 9.84 -0.67
C PHE A 90 -6.21 11.15 -1.36
N LEU A 91 -6.30 11.18 -2.69
CA LEU A 91 -6.57 12.41 -3.44
C LEU A 91 -7.96 13.01 -3.14
N PHE A 92 -8.98 12.16 -2.97
CA PHE A 92 -10.36 12.62 -2.88
C PHE A 92 -10.92 12.65 -1.46
N ALA A 93 -10.40 11.84 -0.53
CA ALA A 93 -10.89 11.82 0.86
C ALA A 93 -9.93 12.51 1.82
N PHE A 94 -8.63 12.22 1.77
CA PHE A 94 -7.70 12.68 2.81
C PHE A 94 -6.98 13.98 2.46
N LEU A 95 -6.50 14.14 1.22
CA LEU A 95 -5.82 15.35 0.77
C LEU A 95 -6.67 16.62 1.02
N PRO A 96 -8.00 16.65 0.76
CA PRO A 96 -8.82 17.83 1.05
C PRO A 96 -8.99 18.15 2.54
N LEU A 97 -8.73 17.17 3.41
CA LEU A 97 -8.83 17.30 4.87
C LEU A 97 -7.49 17.70 5.51
N THR A 98 -6.38 17.63 4.75
CA THR A 98 -5.08 18.13 5.21
C THR A 98 -5.20 19.63 5.50
N GLY A 99 -4.77 20.04 6.70
CA GLY A 99 -4.94 21.41 7.20
C GLY A 99 -6.31 21.77 7.79
N ARG A 100 -7.33 20.91 7.68
CA ARG A 100 -8.69 21.14 8.24
C ARG A 100 -8.99 20.28 9.45
N VAL A 101 -8.36 19.11 9.52
CA VAL A 101 -8.57 18.11 10.57
C VAL A 101 -7.23 17.84 11.26
N SER A 102 -7.24 17.66 12.58
CA SER A 102 -6.02 17.33 13.31
C SER A 102 -5.50 15.95 12.92
N LEU A 103 -4.18 15.80 12.94
CA LEU A 103 -3.49 14.54 12.60
C LEU A 103 -4.01 13.36 13.43
N TRP A 104 -4.32 13.58 14.72
CA TRP A 104 -4.91 12.60 15.63
C TRP A 104 -6.22 11.95 15.16
N PHE A 105 -6.99 12.61 14.29
CA PHE A 105 -8.20 12.04 13.70
C PHE A 105 -7.94 11.49 12.30
N LEU A 106 -7.01 12.09 11.55
CA LEU A 106 -6.64 11.62 10.22
C LEU A 106 -5.97 10.24 10.30
N GLU A 107 -5.00 10.02 11.18
CA GLU A 107 -4.25 8.77 11.26
C GLU A 107 -5.14 7.54 11.52
N PRO A 108 -5.98 7.48 12.59
CA PRO A 108 -6.92 6.38 12.76
C PRO A 108 -7.95 6.31 11.63
N GLY A 109 -8.33 7.47 11.07
CA GLY A 109 -9.26 7.57 9.95
C GLY A 109 -8.74 6.87 8.70
N VAL A 110 -7.47 7.07 8.33
CA VAL A 110 -6.85 6.40 7.18
C VAL A 110 -6.79 4.89 7.42
N VAL A 111 -6.35 4.44 8.60
CA VAL A 111 -6.32 3.00 8.93
C VAL A 111 -7.70 2.37 8.81
N LEU A 112 -8.74 3.01 9.34
CA LEU A 112 -10.10 2.48 9.25
C LEU A 112 -10.62 2.49 7.80
N ALA A 113 -10.37 3.56 7.05
CA ALA A 113 -10.76 3.68 5.65
C ALA A 113 -10.07 2.61 4.79
N ASP A 114 -8.79 2.37 5.00
CA ASP A 114 -8.02 1.33 4.33
C ASP A 114 -8.54 -0.08 4.66
N ALA A 115 -8.86 -0.35 5.93
CA ALA A 115 -9.44 -1.63 6.32
C ALA A 115 -10.79 -1.90 5.61
N VAL A 116 -11.62 -0.86 5.47
CA VAL A 116 -12.87 -0.92 4.69
C VAL A 116 -12.56 -1.11 3.20
N LEU A 117 -11.59 -0.36 2.67
CA LEU A 117 -11.21 -0.42 1.26
C LEU A 117 -10.70 -1.81 0.88
N ILE A 118 -9.84 -2.40 1.71
CA ILE A 118 -9.37 -3.79 1.56
C ILE A 118 -10.55 -4.75 1.49
N LYS A 119 -11.55 -4.59 2.38
CA LYS A 119 -12.75 -5.43 2.36
C LYS A 119 -13.54 -5.28 1.07
N LEU A 120 -13.74 -4.06 0.59
CA LEU A 120 -14.48 -3.79 -0.64
C LEU A 120 -13.73 -4.35 -1.87
N VAL A 121 -12.44 -4.07 -1.98
CA VAL A 121 -11.60 -4.52 -3.10
C VAL A 121 -11.55 -6.05 -3.12
N THR A 122 -11.27 -6.70 -1.99
CA THR A 122 -11.15 -8.17 -1.94
C THR A 122 -12.49 -8.91 -2.12
N SER A 123 -13.62 -8.20 -2.02
CA SER A 123 -14.94 -8.73 -2.38
C SER A 123 -15.18 -8.80 -3.89
N ALA A 124 -14.33 -8.17 -4.72
CA ALA A 124 -14.47 -8.21 -6.17
C ALA A 124 -14.05 -9.60 -6.74
N PRO A 125 -14.92 -10.29 -7.53
CA PRO A 125 -14.65 -11.65 -7.99
C PRO A 125 -13.37 -11.79 -8.84
N PHE A 126 -13.04 -10.76 -9.63
CA PHE A 126 -11.85 -10.78 -10.50
C PHE A 126 -10.53 -10.70 -9.74
N LEU A 127 -10.56 -10.48 -8.42
CA LEU A 127 -9.38 -10.46 -7.53
C LEU A 127 -9.25 -11.74 -6.72
N GLN A 128 -10.19 -12.68 -6.83
CA GLN A 128 -10.26 -13.89 -6.04
C GLN A 128 -9.67 -15.07 -6.84
N GLY A 129 -8.69 -15.75 -6.27
CA GLY A 129 -8.16 -16.99 -6.84
C GLY A 129 -9.05 -18.20 -6.55
N SER A 130 -8.76 -19.33 -7.18
CA SER A 130 -9.52 -20.59 -7.02
C SER A 130 -9.56 -21.12 -5.59
N GLY A 131 -8.63 -20.70 -4.72
CA GLY A 131 -8.56 -21.06 -3.30
C GLY A 131 -8.86 -19.90 -2.35
N PHE A 132 -9.67 -18.93 -2.76
CA PHE A 132 -9.98 -17.77 -1.93
C PHE A 132 -10.74 -18.15 -0.65
N LEU A 133 -10.16 -17.81 0.51
CA LEU A 133 -10.70 -18.15 1.84
C LEU A 133 -11.55 -17.03 2.45
N GLY A 134 -11.68 -15.90 1.75
CA GLY A 134 -12.25 -14.69 2.33
C GLY A 134 -11.25 -13.90 3.18
N VAL A 135 -11.52 -12.60 3.29
CA VAL A 135 -10.77 -11.68 4.16
C VAL A 135 -11.67 -11.29 5.33
N SER A 136 -11.29 -11.71 6.54
CA SER A 136 -11.98 -11.29 7.77
C SER A 136 -11.63 -9.84 8.12
N TRP A 137 -12.51 -9.18 8.87
CA TRP A 137 -12.26 -7.81 9.35
C TRP A 137 -10.95 -7.70 10.13
N ARG A 138 -10.63 -8.69 10.98
CA ARG A 138 -9.36 -8.71 11.71
C ARG A 138 -8.15 -8.74 10.76
N ARG A 139 -8.20 -9.53 9.69
CA ARG A 139 -7.11 -9.59 8.69
C ARG A 139 -7.00 -8.29 7.90
N ALA A 140 -8.13 -7.71 7.47
CA ALA A 140 -8.14 -6.44 6.78
C ALA A 140 -7.57 -5.30 7.64
N PHE A 141 -7.97 -5.23 8.91
CA PHE A 141 -7.47 -4.24 9.85
C PHE A 141 -5.98 -4.40 10.13
N MET A 142 -5.49 -5.62 10.35
CA MET A 142 -4.06 -5.87 10.55
C MET A 142 -3.24 -5.57 9.31
N ALA A 143 -3.75 -5.91 8.12
CA ALA A 143 -3.09 -5.57 6.87
C ALA A 143 -3.03 -4.05 6.66
N SER A 144 -4.12 -3.33 6.92
CA SER A 144 -4.15 -1.87 6.91
C SER A 144 -3.13 -1.27 7.89
N LEU A 145 -3.12 -1.70 9.16
CA LEU A 145 -2.14 -1.22 10.14
C LEU A 145 -0.70 -1.40 9.66
N LEU A 146 -0.37 -2.59 9.13
CA LEU A 146 0.98 -2.88 8.61
C LEU A 146 1.33 -2.01 7.41
N GLY A 147 0.40 -1.88 6.45
CA GLY A 147 0.61 -1.06 5.27
C GLY A 147 0.82 0.42 5.63
N ASN A 148 -0.09 0.96 6.46
CA ASN A 148 -0.09 2.37 6.84
C ASN A 148 1.13 2.73 7.69
N THR A 149 1.55 1.83 8.60
CA THR A 149 2.81 1.99 9.34
C THR A 149 4.01 2.03 8.40
N ALA A 150 4.07 1.13 7.42
CA ALA A 150 5.18 1.08 6.47
C ALA A 150 5.23 2.32 5.57
N SER A 151 4.07 2.81 5.10
CA SER A 151 4.00 4.02 4.27
C SER A 151 4.38 5.28 5.04
N PHE A 152 4.01 5.37 6.32
CA PHE A 152 4.47 6.43 7.23
C PHE A 152 6.00 6.46 7.33
N PHE A 153 6.65 5.32 7.58
CA PHE A 153 8.12 5.25 7.64
C PHE A 153 8.77 5.68 6.32
N VAL A 154 8.20 5.30 5.18
CA VAL A 154 8.70 5.73 3.86
C VAL A 154 8.55 7.23 3.66
N GLY A 155 7.39 7.80 4.03
CA GLY A 155 7.17 9.25 4.00
C GLY A 155 8.17 10.01 4.85
N VAL A 156 8.42 9.54 6.08
CA VAL A 156 9.39 10.12 7.02
C VAL A 156 10.82 10.06 6.47
N MET A 157 11.27 8.91 5.96
CA MET A 157 12.61 8.79 5.37
C MET A 157 12.78 9.65 4.12
N ALA A 158 11.78 9.69 3.26
CA ALA A 158 11.82 10.42 2.01
C ALA A 158 11.70 11.94 2.20
N SER A 159 11.17 12.40 3.34
CA SER A 159 11.10 13.81 3.71
C SER A 159 12.44 14.43 4.08
N GLY A 160 13.51 13.64 4.27
CA GLY A 160 14.86 14.16 4.54
C GLY A 160 15.07 14.86 5.88
N ALA A 161 14.02 15.05 6.69
CA ALA A 161 14.09 15.62 8.05
C ALA A 161 13.21 14.82 9.04
N PRO A 162 13.55 13.54 9.31
CA PRO A 162 12.69 12.60 10.04
C PRO A 162 12.44 12.93 11.53
N TRP A 163 13.05 13.99 12.06
CA TRP A 163 12.93 14.46 13.45
C TRP A 163 12.08 15.72 13.62
N ILE A 164 11.58 16.33 12.53
CA ILE A 164 10.67 17.48 12.61
C ILE A 164 9.25 16.95 12.74
N VAL A 165 8.74 16.92 13.97
CA VAL A 165 7.33 16.59 14.24
C VAL A 165 6.48 17.80 13.85
N HIS A 166 5.85 17.76 12.68
CA HIS A 166 4.84 18.75 12.30
C HIS A 166 3.57 18.47 13.12
N GLU A 167 3.48 19.01 14.34
CA GLU A 167 2.34 18.88 15.27
C GLU A 167 1.01 19.40 14.68
N LYS A 168 1.08 20.17 13.60
CA LYS A 168 -0.05 20.55 12.76
C LYS A 168 0.20 20.00 11.38
N GLY A 169 -0.83 19.43 10.75
CA GLY A 169 -0.84 19.12 9.33
C GLY A 169 -0.79 20.40 8.48
N GLY A 170 0.29 21.16 8.63
CA GLY A 170 0.54 22.45 8.01
C GLY A 170 1.65 22.29 6.99
N LEU A 171 1.28 22.42 5.73
CA LEU A 171 2.12 23.14 4.78
C LEU A 171 2.11 24.60 5.23
N GLU A 172 3.03 24.97 6.12
CA GLU A 172 3.51 26.35 6.25
C GLU A 172 4.93 26.41 5.69
#